data_AF-T2IL04-F1
#
_entry.id   AF-T2IL04-F1
#
_cell.length_a   1.000
_cell.length_b   1.000
_cell.length_c   1.000
_cell.angle_alpha   90.00
_cell.angle_beta   90.00
_cell.angle_gamma   90.00
#
_symmetry.space_group_name_H-M   'P 1'
#
loop_
_entity.id
_entity.type
_entity.pdbx_description
1 polymer ?
#
loop_
_entity_poly.entity_id
_entity_poly.type
_entity_poly.pdbx_seq_one_letter_code
_entity_poly.pdbx_strand_id
1 'polypeptide(L)'
;MELTEAIAALNNSEIEGKEGILESINNRLQETDGLSNQVNSLRSNLDNILGITGANEGSLTQKLEKAQETIKGLQSVETNYREQLSERDQTIAQMRQESVISEASRLTNANATVLKTLLSQGDISLLVKEGKAYISSDNKEIELQDYAKDKWGDFVPSLFPSIESPETPSVTLPGGNSSGQQPLQTDVVNSFLDKKYSRVNEMFKQAV
;
A
#
# COMPACT_ATOMS: atom_id res chain seq x y z
N MET A 1 26.20 16.53 111.66
CA MET A 1 26.82 15.68 110.62
C MET A 1 25.80 15.28 109.57
N GLU A 2 24.60 14.86 109.99
CA GLU A 2 23.54 14.36 109.08
C GLU A 2 22.99 15.36 108.04
N LEU A 3 22.90 16.67 108.33
CA LEU A 3 22.35 17.65 107.37
C LEU A 3 23.25 17.86 106.13
N THR A 4 24.58 17.83 106.32
CA THR A 4 25.54 18.04 105.24
C THR A 4 25.58 16.85 104.27
N GLU A 5 25.47 15.63 104.80
CA GLU A 5 25.39 14.41 104.00
C GLU A 5 24.09 14.34 103.19
N ALA A 6 22.96 14.75 103.78
CA ALA A 6 21.68 14.81 103.08
C ALA A 6 21.70 15.80 101.90
N ILE A 7 22.31 16.98 102.07
CA ILE A 7 22.46 17.97 100.99
C ILE A 7 23.38 17.44 99.88
N ALA A 8 24.50 16.78 100.23
CA ALA A 8 25.40 16.19 99.25
C ALA A 8 24.75 15.06 98.46
N ALA A 9 23.98 14.19 99.12
CA ALA A 9 23.24 13.11 98.46
C ALA A 9 22.16 13.64 97.52
N LEU A 10 21.44 14.69 97.92
CA LEU A 10 20.41 15.30 97.10
C LEU A 10 21.00 16.00 95.87
N ASN A 11 22.11 16.72 96.04
CA ASN A 11 22.83 17.34 94.92
C ASN A 11 23.37 16.30 93.93
N ASN A 12 23.93 15.19 94.42
CA ASN A 12 24.41 14.12 93.54
C ASN A 12 23.27 13.45 92.77
N SER A 13 22.13 13.18 93.43
CA SER A 13 20.94 12.61 92.75
C SER A 13 20.38 13.54 91.68
N GLU A 14 20.40 14.86 91.89
CA GLU A 14 19.97 15.84 90.88
C GLU A 14 20.93 15.90 89.69
N ILE A 15 22.24 15.77 89.92
CA ILE A 15 23.26 15.74 88.87
C ILE A 15 23.11 14.48 88.01
N GLU A 16 23.01 13.30 88.62
CA GLU A 16 22.81 12.03 87.90
C GLU A 16 21.55 12.07 87.02
N GLY A 17 20.45 12.65 87.53
CA GLY A 17 19.23 12.84 86.76
C GLY A 17 19.41 13.75 85.53
N LYS A 18 20.22 14.82 85.67
CA LYS A 18 20.54 15.72 84.55
C LYS A 18 21.45 15.06 83.52
N GLU A 19 22.41 14.25 83.95
CA GLU A 19 23.30 13.49 83.06
C GLU A 19 22.52 12.48 82.21
N GLY A 20 21.57 11.74 82.80
CA GLY A 20 20.71 10.84 82.06
C GLY A 20 19.81 11.55 81.03
N ILE A 21 19.32 12.75 81.35
CA ILE A 21 18.57 13.59 80.39
C ILE A 21 19.48 14.04 79.24
N LEU A 22 20.71 14.47 79.53
CA LEU A 22 21.67 14.89 78.49
C LEU A 22 22.06 13.76 77.56
N GLU A 23 22.29 12.55 78.09
CA GLU A 23 22.55 11.36 77.28
C GLU A 23 21.36 11.04 76.36
N SER A 24 20.14 11.08 76.89
CA SER A 24 18.92 10.88 76.09
C SER A 24 18.77 11.93 74.98
N ILE A 25 19.05 13.20 75.27
CA ILE A 25 19.03 14.29 74.28
C ILE A 25 20.09 14.02 73.20
N ASN A 26 21.31 13.64 73.58
CA ASN A 26 22.39 13.36 72.65
C ASN A 26 22.06 12.19 71.71
N ASN A 27 21.47 11.12 72.24
CA ASN A 27 21.03 9.98 71.43
C ASN A 27 19.95 10.40 70.42
N ARG A 28 18.98 11.22 70.84
CA ARG A 28 17.93 11.74 69.96
C ARG A 28 18.47 12.69 68.88
N LEU A 29 19.51 13.46 69.18
CA LEU A 29 20.19 14.29 68.19
C LEU A 29 20.89 13.43 67.15
N GLN A 30 21.60 12.39 67.57
CA GLN A 30 22.23 11.44 66.64
C GLN A 30 21.21 10.71 65.75
N GLU A 31 20.07 10.29 66.31
CA GLU A 31 18.96 9.72 65.53
C GLU A 31 18.42 10.72 64.51
N THR A 32 18.27 11.99 64.92
CA THR A 32 17.80 13.07 64.04
C THR A 32 18.76 13.31 62.87
N ASP A 33 20.07 13.32 63.13
CA ASP A 33 21.09 13.43 62.09
C ASP A 33 21.06 12.22 61.13
N GLY A 34 20.87 11.02 61.67
CA GLY A 34 20.68 9.79 60.89
C GLY A 34 19.48 9.88 59.95
N LEU A 35 18.33 10.32 60.46
CA LEU A 35 17.12 10.55 59.67
C LEU A 35 17.31 11.65 58.61
N SER A 36 18.00 12.73 58.95
CA SER A 36 18.32 13.82 58.01
C SER A 36 19.13 13.31 56.82
N ASN A 37 20.14 12.46 57.08
CA ASN A 37 20.94 11.84 56.03
C ASN A 37 20.11 10.88 55.15
N GLN A 38 19.21 10.10 55.73
CA GLN A 38 18.28 9.25 54.98
C GLN A 38 17.35 10.08 54.08
N VAL A 39 16.78 11.17 54.59
CA VAL A 39 15.93 12.08 53.81
C VAL A 39 16.69 12.68 52.64
N ASN A 40 17.94 13.13 52.85
CA ASN A 40 18.77 13.68 51.78
C ASN A 40 19.12 12.63 50.71
N SER A 41 19.40 11.39 51.12
CA SER A 41 19.62 10.28 50.19
C SER A 41 18.37 9.97 49.36
N LEU A 42 17.20 9.89 50.01
CA LEU A 42 15.93 9.65 49.32
C LEU A 42 15.58 10.77 48.32
N ARG A 43 15.84 12.03 48.67
CA ARG A 43 15.67 13.16 47.75
C ARG A 43 16.56 13.04 46.51
N SER A 44 17.84 12.75 46.70
CA SER A 44 18.77 12.53 45.58
C SER A 44 18.33 11.37 44.68
N ASN A 45 17.84 10.27 45.27
CA ASN A 45 17.31 9.15 44.51
C ASN A 45 16.05 9.54 43.71
N LEU A 46 15.15 10.32 44.30
CA LEU A 46 13.95 10.81 43.63
C LEU A 46 14.30 11.69 42.43
N ASP A 47 15.23 12.64 42.60
CA ASP A 47 15.68 13.51 41.52
C ASP A 47 16.30 12.72 40.36
N ASN A 48 17.10 11.69 40.66
CA ASN A 48 17.66 10.79 39.65
C ASN A 48 16.57 10.01 38.91
N ILE A 49 15.57 9.48 39.62
CA ILE A 49 14.45 8.74 39.01
C ILE A 49 13.62 9.65 38.10
N LEU A 50 13.34 10.89 38.52
CA LEU A 50 12.62 11.87 37.71
C LEU A 50 13.38 12.20 36.43
N GLY A 51 14.71 12.39 36.51
CA GLY A 51 15.56 12.62 35.35
C GLY A 51 15.54 11.47 34.34
N ILE A 52 15.69 10.23 34.82
CA ILE A 52 15.64 9.02 33.97
C ILE A 52 14.25 8.87 33.33
N THR A 53 13.18 9.10 34.10
CA THR A 53 11.81 8.97 33.61
C THR A 53 11.53 9.98 32.51
N GLY A 54 11.90 11.26 32.71
CA GLY A 54 11.73 12.29 31.67
C GLY A 54 12.53 12.00 30.40
N ALA A 55 13.75 11.49 30.52
CA ALA A 55 14.55 11.08 29.36
C ALA A 55 13.90 9.92 28.58
N ASN A 56 13.34 8.94 29.28
CA ASN A 56 12.62 7.83 28.68
C ASN A 56 11.32 8.28 27.99
N GLU A 57 10.54 9.16 28.62
CA GLU A 57 9.33 9.74 28.04
C GLU A 57 9.64 10.50 26.74
N GLY A 58 10.70 11.30 26.73
CA GLY A 58 11.17 12.00 25.52
C GLY A 58 11.56 11.03 24.40
N SER A 59 12.32 9.97 24.72
CA SER A 59 12.70 8.95 23.74
C SER A 59 11.51 8.19 23.16
N LEU A 60 10.54 7.83 24.01
CA LEU A 60 9.31 7.15 23.60
C LEU A 60 8.46 8.04 22.70
N THR A 61 8.35 9.34 23.02
CA THR A 61 7.63 10.32 22.20
C THR A 61 8.23 10.42 20.80
N GLN A 62 9.56 10.55 20.69
CA GLN A 62 10.23 10.60 19.40
C GLN A 62 10.05 9.32 18.57
N LYS A 63 10.08 8.14 19.23
CA LYS A 63 9.81 6.86 18.54
C LYS A 63 8.37 6.79 18.04
N LEU A 64 7.41 7.30 18.81
CA LEU A 64 6.00 7.34 18.43
C LEU A 64 5.78 8.25 17.22
N GLU A 65 6.37 9.44 17.22
CA GLU A 65 6.28 10.39 16.09
C GLU A 65 6.84 9.77 14.79
N LYS A 66 8.04 9.17 14.85
CA LYS A 66 8.64 8.47 13.70
C LYS A 66 7.78 7.32 13.19
N ALA A 67 7.17 6.55 14.10
CA ALA A 67 6.27 5.47 13.72
C ALA A 67 5.01 6.00 13.02
N GLN A 68 4.44 7.11 13.50
CA GLN A 68 3.29 7.76 12.88
C GLN A 68 3.60 8.31 11.49
N GLU A 69 4.78 8.92 11.29
CA GLU A 69 5.25 9.37 9.98
C GLU A 69 5.42 8.20 9.00
N THR A 70 6.01 7.10 9.47
CA THR A 70 6.18 5.87 8.68
C THR A 70 4.82 5.31 8.25
N ILE A 71 3.84 5.26 9.16
CA ILE A 71 2.48 4.79 8.85
C ILE A 71 1.83 5.64 7.77
N LYS A 72 1.93 6.98 7.87
CA LYS A 72 1.39 7.88 6.83
C LYS A 72 2.04 7.64 5.47
N GLY A 73 3.35 7.42 5.43
CA GLY A 73 4.08 7.08 4.20
C GLY A 73 3.55 5.78 3.57
N LEU A 74 3.38 4.73 4.38
CA LEU A 74 2.87 3.44 3.91
C LEU A 74 1.43 3.52 3.38
N GLN A 75 0.56 4.31 4.02
CA GLN A 75 -0.82 4.54 3.54
C GLN A 75 -0.86 5.23 2.18
N SER A 76 0.05 6.18 1.93
CA SER A 76 0.18 6.82 0.62
C SER A 76 0.64 5.82 -0.46
N VAL A 77 1.58 4.94 -0.11
CA VAL A 77 2.06 3.88 -1.02
C VAL A 77 0.94 2.89 -1.34
N GLU A 78 0.17 2.46 -0.34
CA GLU A 78 -0.97 1.56 -0.53
C GLU A 78 -2.01 2.15 -1.49
N THR A 79 -2.33 3.43 -1.35
CA THR A 79 -3.30 4.12 -2.21
C THR A 79 -2.84 4.12 -3.67
N ASN A 80 -1.57 4.48 -3.91
CA ASN A 80 -0.98 4.46 -5.25
C ASN A 80 -0.99 3.04 -5.87
N TYR A 81 -0.67 2.00 -5.08
CA TYR A 81 -0.74 0.62 -5.58
C TYR A 81 -2.16 0.18 -5.95
N ARG A 82 -3.18 0.61 -5.20
CA ARG A 82 -4.58 0.32 -5.53
C ARG A 82 -5.00 0.97 -6.85
N GLU A 83 -4.59 2.22 -7.09
CA GLU A 83 -4.85 2.92 -8.36
C GLU A 83 -4.17 2.19 -9.54
N GLN A 84 -2.90 1.84 -9.40
CA GLN A 84 -2.16 1.10 -10.43
C GLN A 84 -2.78 -0.27 -10.73
N LEU A 85 -3.26 -1.00 -9.73
CA LEU A 85 -3.94 -2.28 -9.93
C LEU A 85 -5.25 -2.09 -10.70
N SER A 86 -6.03 -1.06 -10.36
CA SER A 86 -7.27 -0.74 -11.07
C SER A 86 -7.00 -0.41 -12.55
N GLU A 87 -6.00 0.42 -12.85
CA GLU A 87 -5.60 0.75 -14.22
C GLU A 87 -5.15 -0.49 -15.00
N ARG A 88 -4.38 -1.36 -14.35
CA ARG A 88 -3.88 -2.60 -14.95
C ARG A 88 -5.04 -3.56 -15.26
N ASP A 89 -5.99 -3.72 -14.35
CA ASP A 89 -7.13 -4.62 -14.55
C ASP A 89 -8.06 -4.09 -15.66
N GLN A 90 -8.24 -2.76 -15.76
CA GLN A 90 -8.93 -2.13 -16.89
C GLN A 90 -8.20 -2.38 -18.22
N THR A 91 -6.87 -2.24 -18.24
CA THR A 91 -6.04 -2.51 -19.43
C THR A 91 -6.16 -3.97 -19.85
N ILE A 92 -6.11 -4.91 -18.91
CA ILE A 92 -6.28 -6.35 -19.19
C ILE A 92 -7.67 -6.63 -19.77
N ALA A 93 -8.72 -6.03 -19.21
CA ALA A 93 -10.08 -6.18 -19.72
C ALA A 93 -10.20 -5.67 -21.18
N GLN A 94 -9.63 -4.49 -21.47
CA GLN A 94 -9.59 -3.92 -22.83
C GLN A 94 -8.84 -4.84 -23.80
N MET A 95 -7.63 -5.30 -23.43
CA MET A 95 -6.84 -6.20 -24.28
C MET A 95 -7.54 -7.54 -24.55
N ARG A 96 -8.22 -8.11 -23.53
CA ARG A 96 -9.02 -9.33 -23.70
C ARG A 96 -10.17 -9.10 -24.68
N GLN A 97 -10.90 -8.00 -24.53
CA GLN A 97 -12.00 -7.65 -25.42
C GLN A 97 -11.50 -7.46 -26.86
N GLU A 98 -10.39 -6.74 -27.06
CA GLU A 98 -9.79 -6.54 -28.39
C GLU A 98 -9.31 -7.85 -29.02
N SER A 99 -8.68 -8.72 -28.23
CA SER A 99 -8.25 -10.05 -28.68
C SER A 99 -9.44 -10.91 -29.12
N VAL A 100 -10.52 -10.94 -28.34
CA VAL A 100 -11.72 -11.73 -28.67
C VAL A 100 -12.45 -11.15 -29.88
N ILE A 101 -12.54 -9.82 -30.01
CA ILE A 101 -13.09 -9.15 -31.20
C ILE A 101 -12.26 -9.48 -32.44
N SER A 102 -10.93 -9.38 -32.35
CA SER A 102 -10.02 -9.67 -33.47
C SER A 102 -10.18 -11.11 -33.95
N GLU A 103 -10.25 -12.07 -33.03
CA GLU A 103 -10.40 -13.48 -33.37
C GLU A 103 -11.80 -13.77 -33.94
N ALA A 104 -12.87 -13.22 -33.35
CA ALA A 104 -14.22 -13.37 -33.90
C ALA A 104 -14.35 -12.77 -35.30
N SER A 105 -13.75 -11.60 -35.53
CA SER A 105 -13.66 -10.96 -36.84
C SER A 105 -12.94 -11.86 -37.85
N ARG A 106 -11.83 -12.49 -37.45
CA ARG A 106 -11.08 -13.42 -38.30
C ARG A 106 -11.90 -14.66 -38.66
N LEU A 107 -12.64 -15.22 -37.70
CA LEU A 107 -13.42 -16.46 -37.89
C LEU A 107 -14.70 -16.25 -38.71
N THR A 108 -15.32 -15.07 -38.59
CA THR A 108 -16.65 -14.80 -39.16
C THR A 108 -16.64 -13.81 -40.31
N ASN A 109 -15.46 -13.26 -40.65
CA ASN A 109 -15.28 -12.11 -41.54
C ASN A 109 -16.05 -10.85 -41.07
N ALA A 110 -16.35 -10.75 -39.78
CA ALA A 110 -17.01 -9.58 -39.23
C ALA A 110 -16.08 -8.36 -39.19
N ASN A 111 -16.60 -7.18 -39.51
CA ASN A 111 -15.90 -5.91 -39.34
C ASN A 111 -15.66 -5.63 -37.85
N ALA A 112 -14.40 -5.64 -37.42
CA ALA A 112 -14.00 -5.49 -36.01
C ALA A 112 -14.45 -4.16 -35.39
N THR A 113 -14.45 -3.07 -36.17
CA THR A 113 -14.87 -1.74 -35.71
C THR A 113 -16.35 -1.72 -35.41
N VAL A 114 -17.17 -2.22 -36.34
CA VAL A 114 -18.63 -2.32 -36.17
C VAL A 114 -18.96 -3.25 -35.01
N LEU A 115 -18.28 -4.39 -34.92
CA LEU A 115 -18.45 -5.35 -33.82
C LEU A 115 -18.12 -4.73 -32.46
N LYS A 116 -17.02 -3.97 -32.35
CA LYS A 116 -16.64 -3.25 -31.12
C LYS A 116 -17.71 -2.24 -30.71
N THR A 117 -18.25 -1.48 -31.67
CA THR A 117 -19.33 -0.52 -31.42
C THR A 117 -20.60 -1.21 -30.92
N LEU A 118 -21.02 -2.29 -31.57
CA LEU A 118 -22.23 -3.02 -31.18
C LEU A 118 -22.11 -3.68 -29.79
N LEU A 119 -20.94 -4.22 -29.45
CA LEU A 119 -20.68 -4.77 -28.11
C LEU A 119 -20.64 -3.70 -27.02
N SER A 120 -20.31 -2.45 -27.36
CA SER A 120 -20.31 -1.34 -26.38
C SER A 120 -21.70 -0.82 -26.04
N GLN A 121 -22.74 -1.21 -26.79
CA GLN A 121 -24.10 -0.68 -26.66
C GLN A 121 -25.04 -1.56 -25.82
N GLY A 122 -24.60 -2.74 -25.37
CA GLY A 122 -25.44 -3.68 -24.64
C GLY A 122 -24.69 -4.48 -23.58
N ASP A 123 -25.45 -5.10 -22.67
CA ASP A 123 -24.92 -6.00 -21.64
C ASP A 123 -24.72 -7.41 -22.21
N ILE A 124 -23.83 -7.50 -23.19
CA ILE A 124 -23.55 -8.71 -23.96
C ILE A 124 -22.05 -8.92 -24.06
N SER A 125 -21.64 -10.18 -24.03
CA SER A 125 -20.23 -10.56 -24.10
C SER A 125 -19.96 -11.38 -25.34
N LEU A 126 -18.90 -11.04 -26.06
CA LEU A 126 -18.40 -11.86 -27.17
C LEU A 126 -17.51 -12.97 -26.62
N LEU A 127 -17.68 -14.18 -27.15
CA LEU A 127 -16.91 -15.37 -26.80
C LEU A 127 -16.43 -16.05 -28.09
N VAL A 128 -15.24 -16.64 -28.05
CA VAL A 128 -14.77 -17.54 -29.12
C VAL A 128 -14.53 -18.91 -28.52
N LYS A 129 -15.22 -19.93 -29.05
CA LYS A 129 -15.11 -21.33 -28.60
C LYS A 129 -15.18 -22.24 -29.82
N GLU A 130 -14.36 -23.28 -29.83
CA GLU A 130 -14.40 -24.33 -30.87
C GLU A 130 -14.31 -23.79 -32.31
N GLY A 131 -13.57 -22.70 -32.52
CA GLY A 131 -13.43 -22.06 -33.84
C GLY A 131 -14.65 -21.28 -34.31
N LYS A 132 -15.62 -20.99 -33.43
CA LYS A 132 -16.79 -20.14 -33.70
C LYS A 132 -16.88 -18.98 -32.72
N ALA A 133 -17.54 -17.91 -33.17
CA ALA A 133 -17.83 -16.75 -32.34
C ALA A 133 -19.29 -16.78 -31.85
N TYR A 134 -19.49 -16.48 -30.58
CA TYR A 134 -20.79 -16.48 -29.91
C TYR A 134 -21.01 -15.17 -29.15
N ILE A 135 -22.25 -14.71 -29.11
CA ILE A 135 -22.72 -13.68 -28.19
C ILE A 135 -23.35 -14.38 -26.98
N SER A 136 -22.84 -14.06 -25.80
CA SER A 136 -23.43 -14.41 -24.52
C SER A 136 -24.29 -13.26 -24.03
N SER A 137 -25.59 -13.51 -23.87
CA SER A 137 -26.59 -12.59 -23.34
C SER A 137 -27.58 -13.40 -22.49
N ASP A 138 -27.95 -12.91 -21.31
CA ASP A 138 -28.90 -13.60 -20.40
C ASP A 138 -28.56 -15.08 -20.13
N ASN A 139 -27.27 -15.41 -19.98
CA ASN A 139 -26.75 -16.78 -19.84
C ASN A 139 -27.05 -17.73 -21.02
N LYS A 140 -27.38 -17.19 -22.19
CA LYS A 140 -27.50 -17.94 -23.44
C LYS A 140 -26.37 -17.58 -24.39
N GLU A 141 -25.80 -18.59 -25.02
CA GLU A 141 -24.77 -18.44 -26.06
C GLU A 141 -25.42 -18.66 -27.42
N ILE A 142 -25.39 -17.63 -28.27
CA ILE A 142 -25.96 -17.66 -29.63
C ILE A 142 -24.82 -17.35 -30.60
N GLU A 143 -24.73 -18.09 -31.71
CA GLU A 143 -23.69 -17.84 -32.72
C GLU A 143 -23.78 -16.39 -33.22
N LEU A 144 -22.63 -15.73 -33.40
CA LEU A 144 -22.54 -14.30 -33.70
C LEU A 144 -23.37 -13.89 -34.92
N GLN A 145 -23.37 -14.72 -35.98
CA GLN A 145 -24.14 -14.45 -37.19
C GLN A 145 -25.66 -14.50 -36.96
N ASP A 146 -26.12 -15.47 -36.17
CA ASP A 146 -27.55 -15.63 -35.88
C ASP A 146 -28.04 -14.53 -34.94
N TYR A 147 -27.24 -14.21 -33.92
CA TYR A 147 -27.52 -13.09 -33.04
C TYR A 147 -27.60 -11.76 -33.81
N ALA A 148 -26.63 -11.52 -34.71
CA ALA A 148 -26.62 -10.30 -35.51
C ALA A 148 -27.84 -10.18 -36.43
N LYS A 149 -28.30 -11.29 -37.04
CA LYS A 149 -29.52 -11.28 -37.87
C LYS A 149 -30.77 -10.97 -37.05
N ASP A 150 -30.87 -11.50 -35.84
CA ASP A 150 -32.04 -11.32 -34.96
C ASP A 150 -32.07 -9.94 -34.28
N LYS A 151 -30.92 -9.48 -33.77
CA LYS A 151 -30.82 -8.28 -32.92
C LYS A 151 -30.20 -7.07 -33.57
N TRP A 152 -29.38 -7.26 -34.62
CA TRP A 152 -28.62 -6.21 -35.28
C TRP A 152 -28.87 -6.15 -36.80
N GLY A 153 -30.06 -6.55 -37.26
CA GLY A 153 -30.39 -6.73 -38.67
C GLY A 153 -29.93 -5.58 -39.58
N ASP A 154 -30.14 -4.33 -39.16
CA ASP A 154 -29.74 -3.12 -39.91
C ASP A 154 -28.22 -2.96 -40.06
N PHE A 155 -27.44 -3.52 -39.12
CA PHE A 155 -25.99 -3.48 -39.13
C PHE A 155 -25.37 -4.69 -39.82
N VAL A 156 -26.14 -5.74 -40.13
CA VAL A 156 -25.62 -6.98 -40.76
C VAL A 156 -24.81 -6.69 -42.04
N PRO A 157 -25.24 -5.82 -42.97
CA PRO A 157 -24.44 -5.54 -44.18
C PRO A 157 -23.09 -4.85 -43.87
N SER A 158 -23.01 -4.05 -42.82
CA SER A 158 -21.78 -3.37 -42.40
C SER A 158 -20.91 -4.26 -41.51
N LEU A 159 -21.53 -5.13 -40.72
CA LEU A 159 -20.87 -6.08 -39.84
C LEU A 159 -20.29 -7.24 -40.64
N PHE A 160 -21.01 -7.77 -41.62
CA PHE A 160 -20.56 -8.81 -42.54
C PHE A 160 -20.60 -8.25 -43.96
N PRO A 161 -19.60 -7.44 -44.35
CA PRO A 161 -19.55 -6.90 -45.70
C PRO A 161 -19.55 -8.07 -46.68
N SER A 162 -20.52 -8.08 -47.59
CA SER A 162 -20.49 -8.97 -48.74
C SER A 162 -19.16 -8.74 -49.44
N ILE A 163 -18.30 -9.75 -49.43
CA ILE A 163 -17.11 -9.75 -50.26
C ILE A 163 -17.65 -9.85 -51.68
N GLU A 164 -17.93 -8.71 -52.32
CA GLU A 164 -17.87 -8.65 -53.76
C GLU A 164 -16.45 -9.13 -54.09
N SER A 165 -16.36 -10.33 -54.66
CA SER A 165 -15.10 -10.83 -55.21
C SER A 165 -14.46 -9.68 -55.94
N PRO A 166 -13.21 -9.29 -55.62
CA PRO A 166 -12.53 -8.31 -56.44
C PRO A 166 -12.62 -8.86 -57.86
N GLU A 167 -13.29 -8.12 -58.76
CA GLU A 167 -13.22 -8.38 -60.18
C GLU A 167 -11.74 -8.54 -60.47
N THR A 168 -11.32 -9.77 -60.77
CA THR A 168 -9.94 -10.04 -61.16
C THR A 168 -9.70 -9.12 -62.34
N PRO A 169 -8.80 -8.12 -62.26
CA PRO A 169 -8.42 -7.41 -63.47
C PRO A 169 -7.86 -8.46 -64.40
N SER A 170 -8.51 -8.67 -65.54
CA SER A 170 -8.00 -9.50 -66.63
C SER A 170 -6.73 -8.82 -67.14
N VAL A 171 -5.59 -9.12 -66.52
CA VAL A 171 -4.28 -8.67 -66.95
C VAL A 171 -3.87 -9.52 -68.15
N THR A 172 -4.09 -8.99 -69.35
CA THR A 172 -3.32 -9.37 -70.53
C THR A 172 -1.88 -8.92 -70.28
N LEU A 173 -0.98 -9.85 -69.98
CA LEU A 173 0.46 -9.58 -69.83
C LEU A 173 1.05 -9.12 -71.17
N PRO A 174 1.89 -8.08 -71.15
CA PRO A 174 3.24 -8.28 -71.63
C PRO A 174 4.28 -7.64 -70.70
N GLY A 175 5.13 -8.50 -70.12
CA GLY A 175 6.53 -8.18 -69.79
C GLY A 175 6.83 -7.28 -68.58
N GLY A 176 7.73 -7.76 -67.71
CA GLY A 176 8.69 -6.88 -67.01
C GLY A 176 8.67 -6.90 -65.48
N ASN A 177 9.68 -7.58 -64.91
CA ASN A 177 10.32 -7.42 -63.60
C ASN A 177 9.87 -6.28 -62.65
N SER A 178 9.66 -6.60 -61.36
CA SER A 178 10.58 -6.25 -60.23
C SER A 178 9.85 -6.19 -58.88
N SER A 179 10.33 -7.02 -57.94
CA SER A 179 10.64 -6.75 -56.52
C SER A 179 9.90 -5.66 -55.74
N GLY A 180 9.29 -6.04 -54.59
CA GLY A 180 8.84 -5.09 -53.56
C GLY A 180 8.17 -5.75 -52.35
N GLN A 181 8.92 -6.52 -51.55
CA GLN A 181 8.48 -6.91 -50.19
C GLN A 181 8.63 -5.70 -49.25
N GLN A 182 7.55 -5.26 -48.61
CA GLN A 182 7.60 -4.37 -47.45
C GLN A 182 7.54 -5.21 -46.15
N PRO A 183 8.47 -5.01 -45.19
CA PRO A 183 8.40 -5.67 -43.89
C PRO A 183 7.44 -4.95 -42.93
N LEU A 184 6.74 -5.75 -42.12
CA LEU A 184 5.83 -5.34 -41.05
C LEU A 184 6.55 -4.47 -40.00
N GLN A 185 5.90 -3.38 -39.60
CA GLN A 185 6.33 -2.47 -38.53
C GLN A 185 6.25 -3.16 -37.16
N THR A 186 7.36 -3.73 -36.70
CA THR A 186 7.52 -4.30 -35.34
C THR A 186 8.08 -3.29 -34.32
N ASP A 187 8.45 -2.08 -34.74
CA ASP A 187 9.24 -1.16 -33.91
C ASP A 187 8.44 -0.32 -32.91
N VAL A 188 7.11 -0.24 -33.04
CA VAL A 188 6.27 0.57 -32.14
C VAL A 188 6.00 -0.14 -30.81
N VAL A 189 5.92 -1.47 -30.81
CA VAL A 189 5.56 -2.26 -29.62
C VAL A 189 6.74 -2.36 -28.64
N ASN A 190 7.98 -2.41 -29.14
CA ASN A 190 9.16 -2.54 -28.28
C ASN A 190 9.52 -1.22 -27.56
N SER A 191 9.28 -0.05 -28.17
CA SER A 191 9.60 1.24 -27.53
C SER A 191 8.67 1.61 -26.36
N PHE A 192 7.44 1.06 -26.35
CA PHE A 192 6.46 1.32 -25.29
C PHE A 192 6.72 0.49 -24.03
N LEU A 193 7.27 -0.72 -24.19
CA LEU A 193 7.61 -1.60 -23.06
C LEU A 193 8.87 -1.09 -22.33
N ASP A 194 9.93 -0.70 -23.04
CA ASP A 194 11.19 -0.26 -22.42
C ASP A 194 11.07 1.04 -21.59
N LYS A 195 10.18 1.96 -21.98
CA LYS A 195 9.97 3.21 -21.22
C LYS A 195 9.22 3.01 -19.90
N LYS A 196 8.33 2.03 -19.79
CA LYS A 196 7.60 1.78 -18.53
C LYS A 196 8.45 1.03 -17.51
N TYR A 197 9.28 0.08 -17.93
CA TYR A 197 10.14 -0.67 -16.99
C TYR A 197 11.27 0.17 -16.38
N SER A 198 11.80 1.15 -17.12
CA SER A 198 12.83 2.06 -16.56
C SER A 198 12.30 2.94 -15.43
N ARG A 199 11.04 3.40 -15.50
CA ARG A 199 10.47 4.30 -14.49
C ARG A 199 10.15 3.59 -13.16
N VAL A 200 9.79 2.30 -13.21
CA VAL A 200 9.55 1.49 -12.01
C VAL A 200 10.87 1.19 -11.27
N ASN A 201 11.96 0.98 -12.01
CA ASN A 201 13.25 0.64 -11.43
C ASN A 201 13.94 1.85 -10.77
N GLU A 202 13.67 3.08 -11.22
CA GLU A 202 14.16 4.29 -10.54
C GLU A 202 13.42 4.61 -9.25
N MET A 203 12.10 4.35 -9.18
CA MET A 203 11.33 4.59 -7.96
C MET A 203 11.70 3.62 -6.83
N PHE A 204 12.10 2.38 -7.17
CA PHE A 204 12.55 1.40 -6.17
C PHE A 204 13.91 1.75 -5.55
N LYS A 205 14.78 2.45 -6.27
CA LYS A 205 16.11 2.84 -5.78
C LYS A 205 16.10 4.06 -4.85
N GLN A 206 15.00 4.82 -4.80
CA GLN A 206 14.88 5.99 -3.90
C GLN A 206 14.17 5.66 -2.57
N ALA A 207 13.69 4.42 -2.42
CA ALA A 207 12.93 3.98 -1.25
C ALA A 207 13.70 3.03 -0.30
N VAL A 208 14.99 2.79 -0.56
CA VAL A 208 15.92 1.99 0.27
C VAL A 208 17.07 2.90 0.70
#